data_AF-A0A0R3R8H2-F1
#
_entry.id   AF-A0A0R3R8H2-F1
#
_cell.length_a   1.000
_cell.length_b   1.000
_cell.length_c   1.000
_cell.angle_alpha   90.00
_cell.angle_beta   90.00
_cell.angle_gamma   90.00
#
_symmetry.space_group_name_H-M   'P 1'
#
loop_
_entity.id
_entity.type
_entity.pdbx_description
1 polymer ?
#
loop_
_entity_poly.entity_id
_entity_poly.type
_entity_poly.pdbx_seq_one_letter_code
_entity_poly.pdbx_strand_id
1 'polypeptide(L)'
;LVGDEHIRGSPFKITVLDLSAVRVIGLKNDRIGIEQRFNVDWSNSGGATAAVRVTCGGKEVPCTMKRIKRGLHVCSFIPRQVGLHLIDVMIDEMLLPECPYECIVSDAGSVRARGDALTRAQRGKTARFEVSLNDTERGELDVVVSDSRGRPLPVRCYKQHDDSYWVEFTPENIGVHQIEITFADAPVVGSPFKCIVVDPRKVFMKGINEPFIIKQPALITVNRQLAGSGDLTVELID
;
A
#
# COMPACT_ATOMS: atom_id res chain seq x y z
N LEU A 1 36.13 -22.99 -10.64
CA LEU A 1 37.58 -23.19 -10.53
C LEU A 1 37.96 -24.42 -11.33
N VAL A 2 39.16 -24.48 -11.91
CA VAL A 2 39.75 -25.71 -12.47
C VAL A 2 41.13 -25.82 -11.85
N GLY A 3 41.39 -26.90 -11.10
CA GLY A 3 42.63 -27.04 -10.32
C GLY A 3 42.87 -25.88 -9.35
N ASP A 4 41.84 -25.49 -8.60
CA ASP A 4 41.85 -24.34 -7.67
C ASP A 4 42.10 -22.96 -8.28
N GLU A 5 42.24 -22.85 -9.60
CA GLU A 5 42.34 -21.57 -10.31
C GLU A 5 41.01 -21.09 -10.90
N HIS A 6 40.80 -19.77 -10.89
CA HIS A 6 39.65 -19.15 -11.54
C HIS A 6 39.72 -19.31 -13.06
N ILE A 7 38.65 -19.88 -13.63
CA ILE A 7 38.49 -19.88 -15.09
C ILE A 7 38.28 -18.44 -15.58
N ARG A 8 38.58 -18.20 -16.86
CA ARG A 8 38.39 -16.89 -17.49
C ARG A 8 36.95 -16.38 -17.25
N GLY A 9 36.83 -15.21 -16.63
CA GLY A 9 35.54 -14.59 -16.26
C GLY A 9 35.02 -14.96 -14.87
N SER A 10 35.69 -15.86 -14.15
CA SER A 10 35.39 -16.18 -12.75
C SER A 10 36.07 -15.18 -11.81
N PRO A 11 35.40 -14.75 -10.73
CA PRO A 11 34.01 -15.05 -10.39
C PRO A 11 33.00 -14.35 -11.32
N PHE A 12 32.01 -15.09 -11.78
CA PHE A 12 30.88 -14.53 -12.53
C PHE A 12 29.97 -13.78 -11.56
N LYS A 13 29.76 -12.49 -11.81
CA LYS A 13 28.75 -11.72 -11.10
C LYS A 13 27.40 -11.94 -11.78
N ILE A 14 26.48 -12.59 -11.08
CA ILE A 14 25.09 -12.73 -11.50
C ILE A 14 24.27 -11.75 -10.66
N THR A 15 23.65 -10.77 -11.30
CA THR A 15 22.64 -9.91 -10.69
C THR A 15 21.29 -10.61 -10.79
N VAL A 16 20.67 -10.86 -9.64
CA VAL A 16 19.31 -11.39 -9.55
C VAL A 16 18.37 -10.20 -9.40
N LEU A 17 17.37 -10.11 -10.27
CA LEU A 17 16.31 -9.12 -10.16
C LEU A 17 15.21 -9.63 -9.23
N ASP A 18 14.96 -8.91 -8.14
CA ASP A 18 13.89 -9.16 -7.19
C ASP A 18 12.92 -7.97 -7.16
N LEU A 19 11.82 -8.08 -7.92
CA LEU A 19 10.79 -7.06 -7.98
C LEU A 19 10.01 -6.93 -6.65
N SER A 20 9.98 -7.98 -5.83
CA SER A 20 9.27 -7.97 -4.55
C SER A 20 9.98 -7.15 -3.48
N ALA A 21 11.26 -6.80 -3.71
CA ALA A 21 12.02 -5.91 -2.85
C ALA A 21 11.72 -4.42 -3.11
N VAL A 22 10.94 -4.09 -4.15
CA VAL A 22 10.58 -2.72 -4.51
C VAL A 22 9.47 -2.20 -3.60
N ARG A 23 9.54 -0.93 -3.22
CA ARG A 23 8.56 -0.27 -2.36
C ARG A 23 8.11 1.05 -2.99
N VAL A 24 6.80 1.20 -3.15
CA VAL A 24 6.15 2.44 -3.58
C VAL A 24 5.40 3.03 -2.40
N ILE A 25 5.78 4.24 -1.97
CA ILE A 25 5.32 4.82 -0.70
C ILE A 25 4.91 6.27 -0.90
N GLY A 26 3.75 6.67 -0.35
CA GLY A 26 3.34 8.07 -0.28
C GLY A 26 2.28 8.49 -1.30
N LEU A 27 1.81 7.59 -2.17
CA LEU A 27 0.59 7.82 -2.95
C LEU A 27 -0.59 8.04 -2.00
N LYS A 28 -1.43 9.02 -2.34
CA LYS A 28 -2.61 9.39 -1.56
C LYS A 28 -3.82 9.52 -2.48
N ASN A 29 -5.01 9.38 -1.90
CA ASN A 29 -6.25 9.71 -2.57
C ASN A 29 -6.61 11.17 -2.23
N ASP A 30 -6.35 12.09 -3.16
CA ASP A 30 -6.52 13.53 -2.96
C ASP A 30 -7.36 14.21 -4.05
N ARG A 31 -7.55 15.52 -3.93
CA ARG A 31 -8.30 16.31 -4.91
C ARG A 31 -7.48 16.63 -6.15
N ILE A 32 -8.19 16.86 -7.24
CA ILE A 32 -7.65 17.41 -8.49
C ILE A 32 -6.80 18.66 -8.23
N GLY A 33 -5.70 18.81 -8.96
CA GLY A 33 -4.78 19.94 -8.82
C GLY A 33 -3.81 19.87 -7.64
N ILE A 34 -3.97 18.94 -6.69
CA ILE A 34 -2.98 18.72 -5.62
C ILE A 34 -1.91 17.76 -6.10
N GLU A 35 -0.66 18.21 -6.05
CA GLU A 35 0.51 17.40 -6.40
C GLU A 35 0.52 16.10 -5.58
N GLN A 36 0.49 14.97 -6.28
CA GLN A 36 0.75 13.66 -5.72
C GLN A 36 2.26 13.44 -5.74
N ARG A 37 2.83 13.11 -4.57
CA ARG A 37 4.26 12.86 -4.41
C ARG A 37 4.50 11.55 -3.70
N PHE A 38 5.28 10.67 -4.31
CA PHE A 38 5.57 9.34 -3.79
C PHE A 38 7.02 8.92 -4.07
N ASN A 39 7.51 7.98 -3.27
CA ASN A 39 8.85 7.42 -3.39
C ASN A 39 8.76 6.05 -4.05
N VAL A 40 9.73 5.75 -4.92
CA VAL A 40 9.98 4.42 -5.48
C VAL A 40 11.37 4.00 -5.02
N ASP A 41 11.41 3.13 -4.02
CA ASP A 41 12.64 2.51 -3.51
C ASP A 41 12.79 1.11 -4.10
N TRP A 42 13.78 0.95 -4.96
CA TRP A 42 14.16 -0.29 -5.62
C TRP A 42 15.63 -0.66 -5.34
N SER A 43 16.22 -0.06 -4.29
CA SER A 43 17.64 -0.21 -3.96
C SER A 43 18.09 -1.64 -3.70
N ASN A 44 17.17 -2.50 -3.25
CA ASN A 44 17.42 -3.92 -2.96
C ASN A 44 16.94 -4.87 -4.06
N SER A 45 16.44 -4.35 -5.19
CA SER A 45 15.91 -5.19 -6.27
C SER A 45 16.99 -5.85 -7.14
N GLY A 46 18.24 -5.39 -7.08
CA GLY A 46 19.30 -5.86 -7.98
C GLY A 46 19.19 -5.33 -9.42
N GLY A 47 18.17 -4.53 -9.74
CA GLY A 47 17.98 -3.92 -11.05
C GLY A 47 18.99 -2.81 -11.39
N ALA A 48 18.87 -2.25 -12.59
CA ALA A 48 19.73 -1.17 -13.08
C ALA A 48 18.97 0.13 -13.43
N THR A 49 17.71 0.04 -13.82
CA THR A 49 16.88 1.13 -14.30
C THR A 49 15.48 1.08 -13.70
N ALA A 50 14.82 2.24 -13.62
CA ALA A 50 13.44 2.33 -13.16
C ALA A 50 12.66 3.34 -14.00
N ALA A 51 11.41 3.01 -14.30
CA ALA A 51 10.48 3.86 -15.02
C ALA A 51 9.12 3.89 -14.30
N VAL A 52 8.42 5.02 -14.44
CA VAL A 52 7.09 5.22 -13.87
C VAL A 52 6.19 5.80 -14.96
N ARG A 53 5.01 5.19 -15.13
CA ARG A 53 3.97 5.66 -16.03
C ARG A 53 2.69 5.88 -15.25
N VAL A 54 2.07 7.04 -15.43
CA VAL A 54 0.79 7.38 -14.80
C VAL A 54 -0.26 7.50 -15.90
N THR A 55 -1.41 6.85 -15.72
CA THR A 55 -2.52 6.94 -16.68
C THR A 55 -3.84 7.24 -15.98
N CYS A 56 -4.74 7.96 -16.65
CA CYS A 56 -6.13 8.17 -16.22
C CYS A 56 -7.04 8.07 -17.43
N GLY A 57 -8.09 7.23 -17.35
CA GLY A 57 -9.00 7.00 -18.49
C GLY A 57 -8.29 6.53 -19.77
N GLY A 58 -7.20 5.78 -19.63
CA GLY A 58 -6.38 5.30 -20.75
C GLY A 58 -5.42 6.33 -21.36
N LYS A 59 -5.37 7.55 -20.84
CA LYS A 59 -4.44 8.60 -21.29
C LYS A 59 -3.29 8.77 -20.32
N GLU A 60 -2.09 9.01 -20.85
CA GLU A 60 -0.90 9.26 -20.04
C GLU A 60 -0.97 10.63 -19.34
N VAL A 61 -0.61 10.63 -18.06
CA VAL A 61 -0.56 11.81 -17.21
C VAL A 61 0.92 12.14 -16.98
N PRO A 62 1.38 13.37 -17.26
CA PRO A 62 2.78 13.75 -17.06
C PRO A 62 3.24 13.51 -15.62
N CYS A 63 4.28 12.69 -15.47
CA CYS A 63 4.91 12.39 -14.18
C CYS A 63 6.39 12.78 -14.22
N THR A 64 6.84 13.50 -13.20
CA THR A 64 8.25 13.83 -13.00
C THR A 64 8.88 12.78 -12.11
N MET A 65 10.01 12.21 -12.52
CA MET A 65 10.78 11.25 -11.72
C MET A 65 12.18 11.82 -11.47
N LYS A 66 12.51 12.03 -10.19
CA LYS A 66 13.81 12.58 -9.76
C LYS A 66 14.59 11.54 -8.96
N ARG A 67 15.79 11.22 -9.40
CA ARG A 67 16.72 10.36 -8.66
C ARG A 67 17.27 11.08 -7.43
N ILE A 68 17.08 10.50 -6.24
CA ILE A 68 17.65 11.01 -4.99
C ILE A 68 19.00 10.33 -4.70
N LYS A 69 19.03 9.00 -4.82
CA LYS A 69 20.24 8.18 -4.74
C LYS A 69 20.06 6.94 -5.63
N ARG A 70 21.10 6.12 -5.77
CA ARG A 70 20.97 4.85 -6.48
C ARG A 70 19.86 4.01 -5.85
N GLY A 71 18.92 3.55 -6.67
CA GLY A 71 17.79 2.76 -6.20
C GLY A 71 16.67 3.53 -5.52
N LEU A 72 16.71 4.87 -5.43
CA LEU A 72 15.64 5.65 -4.81
C LEU A 72 15.27 6.86 -5.67
N HIS A 73 14.00 6.92 -6.05
CA HIS A 73 13.43 8.03 -6.81
C HIS A 73 12.25 8.65 -6.07
N VAL A 74 12.11 9.96 -6.21
CA VAL A 74 10.91 10.70 -5.83
C VAL A 74 10.17 10.99 -7.13
N CYS A 75 8.92 10.56 -7.21
CA CYS A 75 8.04 10.80 -8.33
C CYS A 75 6.95 11.78 -7.93
N SER A 76 6.52 12.63 -8.85
CA SER A 76 5.33 13.46 -8.65
C SER A 76 4.54 13.71 -9.93
N PHE A 77 3.24 13.92 -9.78
CA PHE A 77 2.35 14.37 -10.85
C PHE A 77 1.25 15.25 -10.27
N ILE A 78 0.69 16.13 -11.10
CA ILE A 78 -0.46 16.96 -10.73
C ILE A 78 -1.67 16.43 -11.52
N PRO A 79 -2.65 15.79 -10.87
CA PRO A 79 -3.82 15.26 -11.56
C PRO A 79 -4.69 16.40 -12.09
N ARG A 80 -5.08 16.28 -13.36
CA ARG A 80 -5.94 17.26 -14.07
C ARG A 80 -7.32 16.70 -14.41
N GLN A 81 -7.59 15.47 -13.99
CA GLN A 81 -8.86 14.80 -14.19
C GLN A 81 -9.27 14.13 -12.87
N VAL A 82 -10.58 14.03 -12.63
CA VAL A 82 -11.15 13.26 -11.52
C VAL A 82 -11.23 11.79 -11.92
N GLY A 83 -11.01 10.90 -10.97
CA GLY A 83 -11.16 9.45 -11.14
C GLY A 83 -9.89 8.66 -10.81
N LEU A 84 -9.91 7.38 -11.18
CA LEU A 84 -8.84 6.44 -10.93
C LEU A 84 -7.64 6.75 -11.83
N HIS A 85 -6.51 7.05 -11.19
CA HIS A 85 -5.20 7.13 -11.81
C HIS A 85 -4.45 5.82 -11.51
N LEU A 86 -3.90 5.20 -12.55
CA LEU A 86 -3.13 3.97 -12.47
C LEU A 86 -1.65 4.32 -12.61
N ILE A 87 -0.85 3.90 -11.64
CA ILE A 87 0.59 4.13 -11.61
C ILE A 87 1.28 2.79 -11.84
N ASP A 88 1.90 2.66 -13.02
CA ASP A 88 2.77 1.54 -13.36
C ASP A 88 4.20 1.88 -12.99
N VAL A 89 4.86 0.96 -12.30
CA VAL A 89 6.28 1.04 -11.96
C VAL A 89 7.00 -0.13 -12.60
N MET A 90 8.09 0.14 -13.30
CA MET A 90 8.89 -0.87 -13.99
C MET A 90 10.34 -0.80 -13.51
N ILE A 91 10.97 -1.95 -13.31
CA ILE A 91 12.41 -2.09 -13.06
C ILE A 91 12.99 -2.95 -14.19
N ASP A 92 14.00 -2.43 -14.89
CA ASP A 92 14.59 -3.09 -16.08
C ASP A 92 13.52 -3.56 -17.08
N GLU A 93 12.59 -2.66 -17.40
CA GLU A 93 11.43 -2.89 -18.30
C GLU A 93 10.42 -3.95 -17.82
N MET A 94 10.59 -4.52 -16.63
CA MET A 94 9.63 -5.44 -16.02
C MET A 94 8.68 -4.72 -15.06
N LEU A 95 7.38 -4.85 -15.31
CA LEU A 95 6.32 -4.30 -14.47
C LEU A 95 6.32 -4.97 -13.09
N LEU A 96 6.16 -4.19 -12.01
CA LEU A 96 6.03 -4.77 -10.67
C LEU A 96 4.77 -5.66 -10.58
N PRO A 97 4.82 -6.77 -9.83
CA PRO A 97 3.66 -7.63 -9.59
C PRO A 97 2.46 -6.91 -8.96
N GLU A 98 2.72 -5.88 -8.14
CA GLU A 98 1.71 -5.08 -7.46
C GLU A 98 1.08 -4.00 -8.35
N CYS A 99 1.61 -3.78 -9.56
CA CYS A 99 1.07 -2.77 -10.46
C CYS A 99 -0.22 -3.24 -11.15
N PRO A 100 -1.11 -2.28 -11.49
CA PRO A 100 -0.97 -0.84 -11.23
C PRO A 100 -1.26 -0.47 -9.77
N TYR A 101 -0.54 0.53 -9.25
CA TYR A 101 -0.95 1.18 -8.01
C TYR A 101 -2.11 2.14 -8.30
N GLU A 102 -3.12 2.10 -7.46
CA GLU A 102 -4.34 2.91 -7.62
C GLU A 102 -4.21 4.22 -6.83
N CYS A 103 -4.42 5.35 -7.50
CA CYS A 103 -4.54 6.67 -6.89
C CYS A 103 -5.89 7.27 -7.31
N ILE A 104 -6.76 7.47 -6.35
CA ILE A 104 -8.11 7.94 -6.60
C ILE A 104 -8.15 9.46 -6.41
N VAL A 105 -8.47 10.19 -7.47
CA VAL A 105 -8.54 11.65 -7.46
C VAL A 105 -9.98 12.11 -7.45
N SER A 106 -10.36 12.97 -6.49
CA SER A 106 -11.71 13.53 -6.36
C SER A 106 -11.76 15.00 -6.82
N ASP A 107 -12.95 15.56 -7.04
CA ASP A 107 -13.09 17.01 -7.24
C ASP A 107 -12.96 17.78 -5.89
N ALA A 108 -13.00 19.11 -5.97
CA ALA A 108 -13.27 19.94 -4.80
C ALA A 108 -14.79 19.96 -4.56
N GLY A 109 -15.23 19.50 -3.39
CA GLY A 109 -16.65 19.50 -2.99
C GLY A 109 -17.28 18.10 -2.89
N SER A 110 -16.66 17.07 -3.48
CA SER A 110 -17.16 15.69 -3.36
C SER A 110 -17.01 15.11 -1.97
N VAL A 111 -17.95 14.23 -1.62
CA VAL A 111 -17.85 13.36 -0.43
C VAL A 111 -16.60 12.49 -0.52
N ARG A 112 -15.85 12.42 0.57
CA ARG A 112 -14.52 11.82 0.58
C ARG A 112 -14.26 10.99 1.83
N ALA A 113 -13.82 9.76 1.62
CA ALA A 113 -13.35 8.89 2.70
C ALA A 113 -11.83 8.97 2.86
N ARG A 114 -11.33 9.07 4.09
CA ARG A 114 -9.90 9.04 4.44
C ARG A 114 -9.63 8.28 5.73
N GLY A 115 -8.44 7.71 5.85
CA GLY A 115 -7.98 7.02 7.05
C GLY A 115 -7.43 5.64 6.74
N ASP A 116 -6.52 5.17 7.59
CA ASP A 116 -5.78 3.93 7.37
C ASP A 116 -6.71 2.71 7.25
N ALA A 117 -7.84 2.71 7.96
CA ALA A 117 -8.83 1.65 7.96
C ALA A 117 -9.48 1.39 6.58
N LEU A 118 -9.35 2.31 5.62
CA LEU A 118 -9.75 2.08 4.23
C LEU A 118 -8.81 1.12 3.48
N THR A 119 -7.59 0.93 3.99
CA THR A 119 -6.55 0.12 3.36
C THR A 119 -6.02 -1.00 4.27
N ARG A 120 -5.97 -0.79 5.59
CA ARG A 120 -5.38 -1.73 6.56
C ARG A 120 -6.08 -1.66 7.91
N ALA A 121 -6.25 -2.83 8.55
CA ALA A 121 -6.76 -2.93 9.91
C ALA A 121 -6.17 -4.15 10.64
N GLN A 122 -6.38 -4.22 11.96
CA GLN A 122 -5.93 -5.34 12.78
C GLN A 122 -7.13 -6.13 13.31
N ARG A 123 -7.04 -7.46 13.21
CA ARG A 123 -8.06 -8.38 13.74
C ARG A 123 -8.34 -8.12 15.23
N GLY A 124 -9.61 -7.99 15.58
CA GLY A 124 -10.10 -7.79 16.94
C GLY A 124 -9.79 -6.40 17.53
N LYS A 125 -9.32 -5.44 16.71
CA LYS A 125 -9.19 -4.03 17.10
C LYS A 125 -10.17 -3.18 16.31
N THR A 126 -10.82 -2.24 16.96
CA THR A 126 -11.66 -1.25 16.28
C THR A 126 -10.81 -0.44 15.30
N ALA A 127 -11.21 -0.48 14.04
CA ALA A 127 -10.65 0.31 12.96
C ALA A 127 -11.59 1.47 12.66
N ARG A 128 -11.02 2.63 12.30
CA ARG A 128 -11.77 3.86 12.05
C ARG A 128 -11.28 4.57 10.80
N PHE A 129 -12.21 5.08 10.01
CA PHE A 129 -11.97 6.06 8.97
C PHE A 129 -12.97 7.21 9.06
N GLU A 130 -12.70 8.28 8.34
CA GLU A 130 -13.52 9.49 8.28
C GLU A 130 -14.13 9.65 6.90
N VAL A 131 -15.38 10.13 6.85
CA VAL A 131 -16.06 10.54 5.62
C VAL A 131 -16.43 12.02 5.74
N SER A 132 -15.81 12.88 4.95
CA SER A 132 -16.10 14.32 4.91
C SER A 132 -17.08 14.62 3.77
N LEU A 133 -18.16 15.36 4.04
CA LEU A 133 -19.14 15.74 3.02
C LEU A 133 -18.70 16.93 2.15
N ASN A 134 -17.69 17.70 2.57
CA ASN A 134 -17.08 18.81 1.83
C ASN A 134 -18.08 19.75 1.13
N ASP A 135 -19.00 20.36 1.89
CA ASP A 135 -20.04 21.28 1.38
C ASP A 135 -21.18 20.63 0.58
N THR A 136 -21.22 19.30 0.49
CA THR A 136 -22.38 18.58 -0.04
C THR A 136 -23.48 18.48 1.03
N GLU A 137 -24.51 19.32 0.93
CA GLU A 137 -25.58 19.42 1.95
C GLU A 137 -26.76 18.45 1.78
N ARG A 138 -26.86 17.73 0.65
CA ARG A 138 -28.02 16.88 0.32
C ARG A 138 -27.61 15.47 -0.05
N GLY A 139 -28.10 14.49 0.72
CA GLY A 139 -27.91 13.07 0.44
C GLY A 139 -27.86 12.23 1.70
N GLU A 140 -28.12 10.93 1.56
CA GLU A 140 -27.93 9.93 2.61
C GLU A 140 -26.56 9.27 2.43
N LEU A 141 -25.85 9.05 3.54
CA LEU A 141 -24.57 8.34 3.57
C LEU A 141 -24.82 6.89 4.00
N ASP A 142 -24.52 5.95 3.12
CA ASP A 142 -24.56 4.53 3.41
C ASP A 142 -23.16 3.94 3.40
N VAL A 143 -22.89 3.09 4.40
CA VAL A 143 -21.63 2.36 4.51
C VAL A 143 -21.88 0.89 4.77
N VAL A 144 -21.31 0.05 3.92
CA VAL A 144 -21.31 -1.40 4.09
C VAL A 144 -19.86 -1.88 4.19
N VAL A 145 -19.55 -2.63 5.24
CA VAL A 145 -18.26 -3.32 5.38
C VAL A 145 -18.51 -4.81 5.32
N SER A 146 -17.84 -5.52 4.42
CA SER A 146 -17.93 -6.96 4.24
C SER A 146 -16.61 -7.65 4.52
N ASP A 147 -16.66 -8.80 5.20
CA ASP A 147 -15.48 -9.60 5.56
C ASP A 147 -14.87 -10.29 4.34
N SER A 148 -13.75 -10.98 4.54
CA SER A 148 -13.08 -11.74 3.47
C SER A 148 -13.89 -12.89 2.88
N ARG A 149 -15.09 -13.18 3.40
CA ARG A 149 -16.05 -14.15 2.89
C ARG A 149 -17.31 -13.49 2.34
N GLY A 150 -17.34 -12.16 2.21
CA GLY A 150 -18.48 -11.39 1.73
C GLY A 150 -19.61 -11.24 2.74
N ARG A 151 -19.37 -11.49 4.03
CA ARG A 151 -20.41 -11.33 5.08
C ARG A 151 -20.35 -9.92 5.66
N PRO A 152 -21.48 -9.23 5.86
CA PRO A 152 -21.48 -7.89 6.40
C PRO A 152 -21.01 -7.86 7.87
N LEU A 153 -20.27 -6.82 8.22
CA LEU A 153 -19.86 -6.51 9.59
C LEU A 153 -20.78 -5.42 10.18
N PRO A 154 -20.96 -5.40 11.51
CA PRO A 154 -21.54 -4.25 12.19
C PRO A 154 -20.67 -3.00 11.99
N VAL A 155 -21.31 -1.91 11.55
CA VAL A 155 -20.68 -0.60 11.36
C VAL A 155 -21.35 0.41 12.29
N ARG A 156 -20.55 1.29 12.89
CA ARG A 156 -21.04 2.43 13.66
C ARG A 156 -20.61 3.72 12.98
N CYS A 157 -21.57 4.61 12.76
CA CYS A 157 -21.33 5.91 12.16
C CYS A 157 -21.65 7.00 13.18
N TYR A 158 -20.69 7.88 13.41
CA TYR A 158 -20.77 8.98 14.36
C TYR A 158 -20.61 10.31 13.61
N LYS A 159 -21.69 11.09 13.54
CA LYS A 159 -21.63 12.43 12.98
C LYS A 159 -20.81 13.35 13.89
N GLN A 160 -19.83 14.05 13.33
CA GLN A 160 -18.96 14.99 14.01
C GLN A 160 -19.51 16.42 13.90
N HIS A 161 -18.91 17.35 14.64
CA HIS A 161 -19.34 18.76 14.67
C HIS A 161 -19.02 19.51 13.36
N ASP A 162 -18.03 19.06 12.59
CA ASP A 162 -17.63 19.62 11.30
C ASP A 162 -18.36 18.98 10.11
N ASP A 163 -19.52 18.36 10.37
CA ASP A 163 -20.34 17.60 9.41
C ASP A 163 -19.63 16.41 8.74
N SER A 164 -18.46 16.00 9.23
CA SER A 164 -17.84 14.72 8.88
C SER A 164 -18.47 13.55 9.65
N TYR A 165 -18.20 12.33 9.19
CA TYR A 165 -18.64 11.09 9.85
C TYR A 165 -17.42 10.25 10.22
N TRP A 166 -17.34 9.84 11.49
CA TRP A 166 -16.44 8.78 11.90
C TRP A 166 -17.13 7.44 11.76
N VAL A 167 -16.51 6.56 11.00
CA VAL A 167 -17.03 5.23 10.72
C VAL A 167 -16.11 4.20 11.37
N GLU A 168 -16.69 3.36 12.21
CA GLU A 168 -15.98 2.35 12.97
C GLU A 168 -16.50 0.94 12.66
N PHE A 169 -15.57 0.00 12.56
CA PHE A 169 -15.86 -1.43 12.49
C PHE A 169 -14.76 -2.23 13.21
N THR A 170 -15.08 -3.45 13.64
CA THR A 170 -14.11 -4.35 14.26
C THR A 170 -14.04 -5.64 13.44
N PRO A 171 -12.94 -5.88 12.70
CA PRO A 171 -12.82 -7.07 11.89
C PRO A 171 -12.40 -8.28 12.72
N GLU A 172 -13.15 -9.38 12.63
CA GLU A 172 -12.83 -10.64 13.34
C GLU A 172 -12.10 -11.65 12.45
N ASN A 173 -12.07 -11.43 11.14
CA ASN A 173 -11.46 -12.32 10.17
C ASN A 173 -10.20 -11.68 9.56
N ILE A 174 -9.18 -12.49 9.27
CA ILE A 174 -8.01 -12.08 8.49
C ILE A 174 -8.37 -12.10 7.00
N GLY A 175 -7.77 -11.20 6.22
CA GLY A 175 -7.92 -11.14 4.76
C GLY A 175 -8.45 -9.80 4.27
N VAL A 176 -8.75 -9.74 2.97
CA VAL A 176 -9.24 -8.51 2.32
C VAL A 176 -10.71 -8.31 2.65
N HIS A 177 -11.04 -7.19 3.29
CA HIS A 177 -12.40 -6.73 3.54
C HIS A 177 -12.76 -5.67 2.52
N GLN A 178 -14.04 -5.63 2.13
CA GLN A 178 -14.56 -4.64 1.18
C GLN A 178 -15.35 -3.58 1.94
N ILE A 179 -15.06 -2.30 1.68
CA ILE A 179 -15.75 -1.16 2.28
C ILE A 179 -16.43 -0.39 1.16
N GLU A 180 -17.74 -0.45 1.11
CA GLU A 180 -18.59 0.26 0.16
C GLU A 180 -19.15 1.49 0.85
N ILE A 181 -18.94 2.64 0.23
CA ILE A 181 -19.47 3.93 0.68
C ILE A 181 -20.24 4.55 -0.48
N THR A 182 -21.50 4.85 -0.24
CA THR A 182 -22.39 5.54 -1.18
C THR A 182 -22.93 6.79 -0.52
N PHE A 183 -23.07 7.85 -1.31
CA PHE A 183 -23.70 9.09 -0.90
C PHE A 183 -24.72 9.51 -1.96
N ALA A 184 -25.97 9.75 -1.55
CA ALA A 184 -27.08 10.01 -2.47
C ALA A 184 -27.21 8.95 -3.57
N ASP A 185 -27.18 7.67 -3.18
CA ASP A 185 -27.24 6.49 -4.07
C ASP A 185 -26.09 6.34 -5.08
N ALA A 186 -25.06 7.19 -5.00
CA ALA A 186 -23.89 7.14 -5.87
C ALA A 186 -22.64 6.72 -5.08
N PRO A 187 -21.76 5.85 -5.63
CA PRO A 187 -20.52 5.50 -4.96
C PRO A 187 -19.63 6.73 -4.82
N VAL A 188 -19.09 6.94 -3.62
CA VAL A 188 -18.08 7.98 -3.43
C VAL A 188 -16.82 7.59 -4.19
N VAL A 189 -16.03 8.59 -4.56
CA VAL A 189 -14.81 8.39 -5.35
C VAL A 189 -13.85 7.45 -4.59
N GLY A 190 -13.60 6.27 -5.18
CA GLY A 190 -12.75 5.22 -4.60
C GLY A 190 -13.48 4.04 -3.98
N SER A 191 -14.79 4.15 -3.77
CA SER A 191 -15.62 3.02 -3.38
C SER A 191 -15.78 2.03 -4.55
N PRO A 192 -15.69 0.71 -4.31
CA PRO A 192 -15.37 0.06 -3.04
C PRO A 192 -13.88 0.10 -2.67
N PHE A 193 -13.58 0.32 -1.40
CA PHE A 193 -12.22 0.25 -0.85
C PHE A 193 -11.87 -1.17 -0.39
N LYS A 194 -10.59 -1.52 -0.47
CA LYS A 194 -10.04 -2.82 -0.04
C LYS A 194 -9.19 -2.65 1.21
N CYS A 195 -9.68 -3.16 2.34
CA CYS A 195 -8.97 -3.12 3.62
C CYS A 195 -8.32 -4.48 3.94
N ILE A 196 -6.99 -4.51 4.03
CA ILE A 196 -6.23 -5.71 4.40
C ILE A 196 -6.21 -5.85 5.92
N VAL A 197 -6.88 -6.88 6.44
CA VAL A 197 -6.90 -7.20 7.86
C VAL A 197 -5.82 -8.22 8.20
N VAL A 198 -4.96 -7.86 9.16
CA VAL A 198 -3.84 -8.70 9.65
C VAL A 198 -3.97 -9.04 11.14
N ASP A 199 -3.26 -10.07 11.57
CA ASP A 199 -3.10 -10.43 12.98
C ASP A 199 -1.62 -10.58 13.35
N PRO A 200 -0.98 -9.51 13.86
CA PRO A 200 0.42 -9.54 14.29
C PRO A 200 0.71 -10.60 15.36
N ARG A 201 -0.29 -11.03 16.15
CA ARG A 201 -0.11 -12.06 17.18
C ARG A 201 0.14 -13.45 16.61
N LYS A 202 -0.08 -13.63 15.31
CA LYS A 202 0.21 -14.88 14.58
C LYS A 202 1.57 -14.86 13.88
N VAL A 203 2.39 -13.84 14.14
CA VAL A 203 3.81 -13.82 13.76
C VAL A 203 4.60 -14.51 14.87
N PHE A 204 5.41 -15.51 14.52
CA PHE A 204 6.24 -16.26 15.47
C PHE A 204 7.69 -16.19 15.04
N MET A 205 8.59 -15.96 16.01
CA MET A 205 10.03 -15.99 15.80
C MET A 205 10.64 -17.25 16.41
N LYS A 206 11.60 -17.85 15.72
CA LYS A 206 12.46 -18.93 16.22
C LYS A 206 13.91 -18.47 16.23
N GLY A 207 14.70 -18.98 17.18
CA GLY A 207 16.13 -18.68 17.31
C GLY A 207 16.47 -17.43 18.12
N ILE A 208 15.50 -16.78 18.78
CA ILE A 208 15.74 -15.60 19.63
C ILE A 208 15.93 -15.92 21.11
N ASN A 209 15.53 -17.12 21.54
CA ASN A 209 15.66 -17.57 22.94
C ASN A 209 16.93 -18.39 23.19
N GLU A 210 17.80 -18.52 22.18
CA GLU A 210 19.05 -19.26 22.26
C GLU A 210 20.21 -18.28 22.49
N PRO A 211 21.21 -18.63 23.32
CA PRO A 211 22.36 -17.76 23.54
C PRO A 211 23.14 -17.58 22.24
N PHE A 212 23.36 -16.31 21.86
CA PHE A 212 24.16 -15.98 20.69
C PHE A 212 25.65 -16.14 21.01
N ILE A 213 26.35 -16.88 20.16
CA ILE A 213 27.80 -17.05 20.27
C ILE A 213 28.49 -15.87 19.58
N ILE A 214 29.37 -15.19 20.31
CA ILE A 214 30.15 -14.06 19.80
C ILE A 214 30.93 -14.50 18.54
N LYS A 215 30.88 -13.66 17.50
CA LYS A 215 31.52 -13.90 16.19
C LYS A 215 30.98 -15.12 15.42
N GLN A 216 29.81 -15.65 15.78
CA GLN A 216 29.12 -16.65 14.97
C GLN A 216 27.83 -16.09 14.36
N PRO A 217 27.47 -16.51 13.12
CA PRO A 217 26.18 -16.14 12.53
C PRO A 217 25.02 -16.68 13.37
N ALA A 218 24.09 -15.79 13.72
CA ALA A 218 22.84 -16.14 14.35
C ALA A 218 21.74 -16.32 13.29
N LEU A 219 20.97 -17.41 13.36
CA LEU A 219 19.81 -17.61 12.50
C LEU A 219 18.52 -17.31 13.27
N ILE A 220 17.80 -16.27 12.83
CA ILE A 220 16.47 -15.96 13.33
C ILE A 220 15.47 -16.21 12.21
N THR A 221 14.48 -17.05 12.47
CA THR A 221 13.42 -17.36 11.50
C THR A 221 12.11 -16.69 11.91
N VAL A 222 11.48 -15.97 10.99
CA VAL A 222 10.17 -15.34 11.22
C VAL A 222 9.10 -16.06 10.41
N ASN A 223 8.14 -16.69 11.08
CA ASN A 223 6.95 -17.28 10.45
C ASN A 223 5.77 -16.31 10.53
N ARG A 224 5.17 -15.99 9.37
CA ARG A 224 4.01 -15.10 9.24
C ARG A 224 2.82 -15.72 8.50
N GLN A 225 2.83 -17.03 8.26
CA GLN A 225 1.85 -17.70 7.37
C GLN A 225 0.39 -17.48 7.80
N LEU A 226 0.14 -17.27 9.09
CA LEU A 226 -1.20 -17.07 9.63
C LEU A 226 -1.50 -15.61 10.00
N ALA A 227 -0.57 -14.68 9.77
CA ALA A 227 -0.70 -13.27 10.18
C ALA A 227 -1.43 -12.40 9.14
N GLY A 228 -1.64 -12.90 7.93
CA GLY A 228 -2.19 -12.12 6.81
C GLY A 228 -1.12 -11.35 6.02
N SER A 229 -1.53 -10.68 4.95
CA SER A 229 -0.66 -10.05 3.96
C SER A 229 -0.19 -8.64 4.39
N GLY A 230 0.50 -8.55 5.52
CA GLY A 230 1.06 -7.30 6.05
C GLY A 230 2.56 -7.14 5.78
N ASP A 231 3.00 -5.88 5.72
CA ASP A 231 4.42 -5.53 5.72
C ASP A 231 5.07 -5.95 7.06
N LEU A 232 6.32 -6.41 7.00
CA LEU A 232 7.12 -6.73 8.19
C LEU A 232 8.43 -5.95 8.10
N THR A 233 8.78 -5.31 9.20
CA THR A 233 10.06 -4.64 9.36
C THR A 233 10.82 -5.34 10.48
N VAL A 234 12.12 -5.56 10.29
CA VAL A 234 13.03 -6.09 11.30
C VAL A 234 14.11 -5.05 11.53
N GLU A 235 14.33 -4.68 12.78
CA GLU A 235 15.34 -3.72 13.20
C GLU A 235 16.20 -4.36 14.30
N LEU A 236 17.53 -4.27 14.16
CA LEU A 236 18.49 -4.63 15.21
C LEU A 236 18.99 -3.33 15.83
N ILE A 237 18.89 -3.22 17.14
CA ILE A 237 19.34 -2.07 17.93
C ILE A 237 20.47 -2.57 18.83
N ASP A 238 21.57 -1.80 18.89
CA ASP A 238 22.74 -2.02 19.76
C ASP A 238 22.47 -1.51 21.19
#